data_AF-A0A485BBK5-F1
#
_entry.id   AF-A0A485BBK5-F1
#
_cell.length_a   1.000
_cell.length_b   1.000
_cell.length_c   1.000
_cell.angle_alpha   90.00
_cell.angle_beta   90.00
_cell.angle_gamma   90.00
#
_symmetry.space_group_name_H-M   'P 1'
#
loop_
_entity.id
_entity.type
_entity.pdbx_description
1 polymer ?
#
loop_
_entity_poly.entity_id
_entity_poly.type
_entity_poly.pdbx_seq_one_letter_code
_entity_poly.pdbx_strand_id
1 'polypeptide(L)'
;MDYPQILSPVYRFLHCKTPQAWLDQARLPENLPLLLTDHLVCELKAAQTAMLMVRKYVADKEGSQALLEWLKPYEAFTFRDGEEPDFAALNKQIGKGVDAENRRPVGASAYRQHGAAD
;
A
#
# COMPACT_ATOMS: atom_id res chain seq x y z
N MET A 1 9.99 26.95 -1.12
CA MET A 1 10.06 25.72 -0.30
C MET A 1 11.50 25.30 -0.21
N ASP A 2 12.02 25.07 1.00
CA ASP A 2 13.38 24.56 1.20
C ASP A 2 13.35 23.03 1.18
N TYR A 3 13.45 22.44 -0.02
CA TYR A 3 13.41 20.99 -0.25
C TYR A 3 14.38 20.18 0.66
N PRO A 4 15.62 20.62 0.91
CA PRO A 4 16.51 20.02 1.90
C PRO A 4 15.90 19.81 3.30
N GLN A 5 15.09 20.73 3.81
CA GLN A 5 14.50 20.60 5.15
C GLN A 5 13.48 19.46 5.22
N ILE A 6 12.68 19.27 4.17
CA ILE A 6 11.66 18.22 4.09
C ILE A 6 12.29 16.83 4.02
N LEU A 7 13.47 16.71 3.40
CA LEU A 7 14.19 15.42 3.28
C LEU A 7 15.06 15.08 4.49
N SER A 8 15.26 16.01 5.43
CA SER A 8 16.12 15.78 6.60
C SER A 8 15.73 14.54 7.42
N PRO A 9 14.44 14.26 7.70
CA PRO A 9 14.05 13.04 8.41
C PRO A 9 14.44 11.76 7.66
N VAL A 10 14.30 11.77 6.33
CA VAL A 10 14.63 10.61 5.47
C VAL A 10 16.13 10.31 5.52
N TYR A 11 16.98 11.34 5.38
CA TYR A 11 18.43 11.18 5.45
C TYR A 11 18.95 10.81 6.85
N ARG A 12 18.21 11.15 7.90
CA ARG A 12 18.53 10.71 9.27
C ARG A 12 18.13 9.27 9.54
N PHE A 13 17.02 8.83 8.94
CA PHE A 13 16.49 7.47 9.10
C PHE A 13 17.29 6.45 8.28
N LEU A 14 17.63 6.76 7.02
CA LEU A 14 18.37 5.88 6.14
C LEU A 14 19.88 5.99 6.34
N HIS A 15 20.58 4.86 6.37
CA HIS A 15 22.02 4.83 6.67
C HIS A 15 22.93 5.32 5.53
N CYS A 16 22.42 5.38 4.30
CA CYS A 16 23.18 5.85 3.15
C CYS A 16 22.25 6.45 2.08
N LYS A 17 22.85 7.21 1.16
CA LYS A 17 22.17 7.65 -0.07
C LYS A 17 22.19 6.52 -1.10
N THR A 18 21.24 6.56 -2.04
CA THR A 18 21.28 5.70 -3.23
C THR A 18 22.61 5.89 -3.96
N PRO A 19 23.40 4.83 -4.18
CA PRO A 19 24.69 4.93 -4.86
C PRO A 19 24.56 5.49 -6.29
N GLN A 20 25.52 6.31 -6.71
CA GLN A 20 25.52 6.89 -8.05
C GLN A 20 25.52 5.83 -9.15
N ALA A 21 26.27 4.74 -8.97
CA ALA A 21 26.30 3.61 -9.91
C ALA A 21 24.91 2.99 -10.13
N TRP A 22 24.05 2.96 -9.11
CA TRP A 22 22.67 2.48 -9.26
C TRP A 22 21.85 3.45 -10.12
N LEU A 23 21.98 4.77 -9.88
CA LEU A 23 21.30 5.81 -10.67
C LEU A 23 21.76 5.81 -12.13
N ASP A 24 23.04 5.52 -12.38
CA ASP A 24 23.62 5.46 -13.72
C ASP A 24 23.09 4.26 -14.50
N GLN A 25 22.88 3.12 -13.84
CA GLN A 25 22.22 1.96 -14.45
C GLN A 25 20.73 2.17 -14.64
N ALA A 26 20.04 2.72 -13.63
CA ALA A 26 18.60 2.84 -13.64
C ALA A 26 18.07 3.79 -14.72
N ARG A 27 18.86 4.78 -15.12
CA ARG A 27 18.48 5.74 -16.18
C ARG A 27 18.65 5.20 -17.60
N LEU A 28 19.32 4.06 -17.77
CA LEU A 28 19.55 3.48 -19.10
C LEU A 28 18.19 3.07 -19.70
N PRO A 29 17.85 3.49 -20.94
CA PRO A 29 16.56 3.20 -21.54
C PRO A 29 16.19 1.71 -21.57
N GLU A 30 17.18 0.84 -21.77
CA GLU A 30 17.02 -0.62 -21.76
C GLU A 30 16.58 -1.18 -20.40
N ASN A 31 16.88 -0.49 -19.29
CA ASN A 31 16.49 -0.91 -17.95
C ASN A 31 15.12 -0.35 -17.53
N LEU A 32 14.61 0.66 -18.22
CA LEU A 32 13.35 1.32 -17.85
C LEU A 32 12.16 0.36 -17.79
N PRO A 33 11.93 -0.55 -18.76
CA PRO A 33 10.82 -1.50 -18.69
C PRO A 33 10.91 -2.45 -17.48
N LEU A 34 12.13 -2.89 -17.14
CA LEU A 34 12.39 -3.75 -15.99
C LEU A 34 12.07 -3.00 -14.67
N LEU A 35 12.56 -1.77 -14.54
CA LEU A 35 12.33 -0.93 -13.36
C LEU A 35 10.86 -0.61 -13.15
N LEU A 36 10.12 -0.29 -14.22
CA LEU A 36 8.69 0.01 -14.11
C LEU A 36 7.89 -1.24 -13.74
N THR A 37 8.26 -2.41 -14.27
CA THR A 37 7.65 -3.70 -13.88
C THR A 37 7.92 -4.02 -12.41
N ASP A 38 9.16 -3.90 -11.96
CA ASP A 38 9.51 -4.14 -10.54
C ASP A 38 8.81 -3.14 -9.61
N HIS A 39 8.73 -1.87 -10.01
CA HIS A 39 8.01 -0.85 -9.26
C HIS A 39 6.52 -1.17 -9.12
N LEU A 40 5.84 -1.54 -10.23
CA LEU A 40 4.46 -1.98 -10.22
C LEU A 40 4.23 -3.12 -9.20
N VAL A 41 5.11 -4.13 -9.22
CA VAL A 41 5.04 -5.26 -8.29
C VAL A 41 5.32 -4.84 -6.86
N CYS A 42 6.25 -3.92 -6.62
CA CYS A 42 6.52 -3.37 -5.29
C CYS A 42 5.31 -2.64 -4.69
N GLU A 43 4.61 -1.83 -5.49
CA GLU A 43 3.39 -1.15 -5.05
C GLU A 43 2.28 -2.14 -4.70
N LEU A 44 2.09 -3.18 -5.53
CA LEU A 44 1.11 -4.23 -5.24
C LEU A 44 1.44 -5.00 -3.95
N LYS A 45 2.70 -5.37 -3.74
CA LYS A 45 3.14 -6.04 -2.50
C LYS A 45 2.95 -5.16 -1.27
N ALA A 46 3.18 -3.86 -1.38
CA ALA A 46 2.94 -2.92 -0.29
C ALA A 46 1.45 -2.86 0.09
N ALA A 47 0.57 -2.76 -0.91
CA ALA A 47 -0.88 -2.80 -0.71
C ALA A 47 -1.35 -4.13 -0.08
N GLN A 48 -0.86 -5.27 -0.59
CA GLN A 48 -1.13 -6.60 -0.04
C GLN A 48 -0.67 -6.73 1.42
N THR A 49 0.49 -6.19 1.76
CA THR A 49 1.01 -6.18 3.13
C THR A 49 0.11 -5.36 4.05
N ALA A 50 -0.29 -4.15 3.63
CA ALA A 50 -1.21 -3.32 4.40
C ALA A 50 -2.56 -4.03 4.61
N MET A 51 -3.13 -4.62 3.56
CA MET A 51 -4.39 -5.34 3.66
C MET A 51 -4.31 -6.60 4.51
N LEU A 52 -3.19 -7.33 4.47
CA LEU A 52 -2.95 -8.45 5.38
C LEU A 52 -3.03 -8.00 6.84
N MET A 53 -2.40 -6.87 7.18
CA MET A 53 -2.42 -6.32 8.53
C MET A 53 -3.84 -5.90 8.95
N VAL A 54 -4.59 -5.21 8.08
CA VAL A 54 -5.98 -4.82 8.37
C VAL A 54 -6.88 -6.05 8.54
N ARG A 55 -6.77 -7.04 7.66
CA ARG A 55 -7.55 -8.27 7.73
C ARG A 55 -7.26 -9.08 8.99
N LYS A 56 -5.99 -9.14 9.40
CA LYS A 56 -5.56 -9.95 10.53
C LYS A 56 -5.98 -9.36 11.87
N TYR A 57 -5.93 -8.03 12.00
CA TYR A 57 -6.07 -7.39 13.30
C TYR A 57 -7.32 -6.54 13.45
N VAL A 58 -8.07 -6.31 12.38
CA VAL A 58 -9.13 -5.30 12.40
C VAL A 58 -10.42 -5.65 11.71
N ALA A 59 -10.36 -6.15 10.47
CA ALA A 59 -11.57 -6.40 9.70
C ALA A 59 -12.31 -7.66 10.20
N ASP A 60 -13.64 -7.62 10.15
CA ASP A 60 -14.45 -8.81 10.24
C ASP A 60 -14.44 -9.58 8.90
N LYS A 61 -15.23 -10.65 8.81
CA LYS A 61 -15.25 -11.52 7.63
C LYS A 61 -15.66 -10.77 6.35
N GLU A 62 -16.64 -9.88 6.46
CA GLU A 62 -17.18 -9.12 5.33
C GLU A 62 -16.17 -8.05 4.87
N GLY A 63 -15.62 -7.27 5.81
CA GLY A 63 -14.56 -6.32 5.52
C GLY A 63 -13.31 -6.98 4.95
N SER A 64 -12.94 -8.17 5.46
CA SER A 64 -11.83 -8.95 4.92
C SER A 64 -12.07 -9.36 3.47
N GLN A 65 -13.29 -9.78 3.12
CA GLN A 65 -13.61 -10.14 1.75
C GLN A 65 -13.58 -8.91 0.83
N ALA A 66 -14.14 -7.78 1.26
CA ALA A 66 -14.13 -6.54 0.49
C ALA A 66 -12.70 -6.08 0.16
N LEU A 67 -11.78 -6.13 1.14
CA LEU A 67 -10.37 -5.83 0.93
C LEU A 67 -9.72 -6.73 -0.14
N LEU A 68 -10.02 -8.03 -0.11
CA LEU A 68 -9.53 -8.96 -1.13
C LEU A 68 -10.09 -8.61 -2.52
N GLU A 69 -11.38 -8.30 -2.63
CA GLU A 69 -11.99 -7.91 -3.91
C GLU A 69 -11.35 -6.66 -4.49
N TRP A 70 -10.96 -5.67 -3.67
CA TRP A 70 -10.30 -4.45 -4.13
C TRP A 70 -8.94 -4.70 -4.79
N LEU A 71 -8.18 -5.71 -4.37
CA LEU A 71 -6.88 -6.02 -4.96
C LEU A 71 -6.95 -6.86 -6.23
N LYS A 72 -8.02 -7.64 -6.43
CA LYS A 72 -8.11 -8.59 -7.54
C LYS A 72 -7.80 -7.98 -8.92
N PRO A 73 -8.30 -6.79 -9.29
CA PRO A 73 -8.00 -6.20 -10.59
C PRO A 73 -6.50 -5.92 -10.78
N TYR A 74 -5.84 -5.43 -9.73
CA TYR A 74 -4.40 -5.15 -9.75
C TYR A 74 -3.57 -6.43 -9.83
N GLU A 75 -3.97 -7.49 -9.12
CA GLU A 75 -3.32 -8.80 -9.20
C GLU A 75 -3.49 -9.45 -10.57
N ALA A 76 -4.68 -9.34 -11.16
CA ALA A 76 -4.97 -9.89 -12.48
C ALA A 76 -4.10 -9.23 -13.56
N PHE A 77 -4.01 -7.90 -13.53
CA PHE A 77 -3.13 -7.15 -14.43
C PHE A 77 -1.65 -7.49 -14.22
N THR A 78 -1.20 -7.60 -12.97
CA THR A 78 0.23 -7.80 -12.67
C THR A 78 0.72 -9.22 -12.95
N PHE A 79 -0.12 -10.25 -12.76
CA PHE A 79 0.34 -11.66 -12.76
C PHE A 79 -0.47 -12.64 -13.61
N ARG A 80 -1.63 -12.25 -14.16
CA ARG A 80 -2.58 -13.20 -14.78
C ARG A 80 -2.96 -12.84 -16.21
N ASP A 81 -2.09 -12.11 -16.90
CA ASP A 81 -2.33 -11.60 -18.26
C ASP A 81 -3.69 -10.87 -18.38
N GLY A 82 -4.16 -10.27 -17.29
CA GLY A 82 -5.38 -9.50 -17.26
C GLY A 82 -5.22 -8.20 -18.03
N GLU A 83 -6.32 -7.69 -18.59
CA GLU A 83 -6.33 -6.38 -19.24
C GLU A 83 -5.97 -5.26 -18.27
N GLU A 84 -5.41 -4.17 -18.82
CA GLU A 84 -5.14 -2.96 -18.04
C GLU A 84 -6.45 -2.40 -17.49
N PRO A 85 -6.62 -2.30 -16.16
CA PRO A 85 -7.85 -1.78 -15.59
C PRO A 85 -7.85 -0.25 -15.67
N ASP A 86 -9.04 0.34 -15.59
CA ASP A 86 -9.15 1.79 -15.31
C ASP A 86 -8.71 2.06 -13.85
N PHE A 87 -7.42 2.31 -13.67
CA PHE A 87 -6.81 2.60 -12.37
C PHE A 87 -7.47 3.80 -11.68
N ALA A 88 -7.91 4.81 -12.44
CA ALA A 88 -8.56 5.99 -11.87
C ALA A 88 -9.95 5.66 -11.32
N ALA A 89 -10.70 4.81 -12.01
CA ALA A 89 -11.98 4.31 -11.51
C ALA A 89 -11.80 3.41 -10.29
N LEU A 90 -10.82 2.48 -10.31
CA LEU A 90 -10.53 1.60 -9.17
C LEU A 90 -10.13 2.40 -7.92
N ASN A 91 -9.23 3.38 -8.05
CA ASN A 91 -8.82 4.20 -6.92
C ASN A 91 -9.99 5.00 -6.29
N LYS A 92 -10.97 5.43 -7.09
CA LYS A 92 -12.19 6.08 -6.57
C LYS A 92 -13.06 5.15 -5.75
N GLN A 93 -13.07 3.85 -6.04
CA GLN A 93 -13.87 2.87 -5.29
C GLN A 93 -13.30 2.63 -3.89
N ILE A 94 -11.96 2.61 -3.75
CA ILE A 94 -11.28 2.49 -2.46
C ILE A 94 -11.63 3.67 -1.53
N GLY A 95 -11.71 4.89 -2.08
CA GLY A 95 -12.04 6.09 -1.32
C GLY A 95 -13.51 6.21 -0.87
N LYS A 96 -14.44 5.48 -1.52
CA LYS A 96 -15.87 5.52 -1.22
C LYS A 96 -16.32 4.41 -0.25
N GLY A 97 -15.53 3.36 -0.06
CA GLY A 97 -15.87 2.24 0.84
C GLY A 97 -15.74 2.53 2.34
N VAL A 98 -15.36 3.75 2.72
CA VAL A 98 -15.27 4.19 4.12
C VAL A 98 -16.48 5.09 4.43
N ASP A 99 -17.69 4.57 4.26
CA ASP A 99 -18.89 5.27 4.68
C ASP A 99 -18.95 5.33 6.22
N ALA A 100 -19.02 6.57 6.71
CA ALA A 100 -18.91 6.97 8.11
C ALA A 100 -20.09 6.55 9.01
N GLU A 101 -21.05 5.77 8.52
CA GLU A 101 -22.29 5.45 9.24
C GLU A 101 -22.15 4.25 10.19
N ASN A 102 -21.10 3.44 10.02
CA ASN A 102 -20.72 2.43 10.99
C ASN A 102 -19.35 2.78 11.60
N ARG A 103 -19.33 3.77 12.51
CA ARG A 103 -18.20 3.98 13.44
C ARG A 103 -18.08 2.78 14.37
N ARG A 104 -17.55 1.67 13.87
CA ARG A 104 -16.54 0.94 14.60
C ARG A 104 -15.21 1.29 13.94
N PRO A 105 -14.40 2.16 14.57
CA PRO A 105 -13.06 2.41 14.09
C PRO A 105 -12.39 1.07 13.81
N VAL A 106 -11.77 0.97 12.65
CA VAL A 106 -10.76 -0.03 12.38
C VAL A 106 -9.71 0.13 13.50
N GLY A 107 -9.84 -0.66 14.57
CA GLY A 107 -9.02 -0.58 15.80
C GLY A 107 -9.76 -0.38 17.13
N ALA A 108 -11.09 -0.15 17.17
CA ALA A 108 -11.79 0.14 18.44
C ALA A 108 -12.11 -1.07 19.32
N SER A 109 -11.90 -2.30 18.86
CA SER A 109 -12.21 -3.51 19.63
C SER A 109 -10.99 -4.16 20.31
N ALA A 110 -9.81 -3.53 20.27
CA ALA A 110 -8.59 -4.10 20.87
C ALA A 110 -8.21 -3.47 22.24
N TYR A 111 -8.87 -2.39 22.67
CA TYR A 111 -8.62 -1.72 23.94
C TYR A 111 -9.87 -1.71 24.83
N ARG A 112 -10.47 -2.87 25.10
CA ARG A 112 -11.43 -3.00 26.20
C ARG A 112 -11.53 -4.44 26.68
N GLN A 113 -10.52 -4.92 27.39
CA GLN A 113 -10.61 -5.99 28.39
C GLN A 113 -9.20 -6.25 28.93
N HIS A 114 -8.74 -5.46 29.91
CA HIS A 114 -7.76 -5.81 30.96
C HIS A 114 -7.46 -4.55 31.78
N GLY A 115 -8.44 -4.12 32.59
CA GLY A 115 -8.30 -2.93 33.42
C GLY A 115 -9.55 -2.62 34.23
N ALA A 116 -10.06 -3.60 34.96
CA ALA A 116 -10.98 -3.44 36.08
C ALA A 116 -11.10 -4.81 36.77
N ALA A 117 -10.18 -5.09 37.68
CA ALA A 117 -10.41 -6.05 38.75
C ALA A 117 -10.12 -5.25 40.03
N ASP A 118 -11.21 -4.94 40.75
CA ASP A 118 -11.18 -4.62 42.17
C ASP A 118 -10.65 -5.83 42.97
#